data_AF-A0A948JLX9-F1
#
_entry.id   AF-A0A948JLX9-F1
#
_cell.length_a   1.000
_cell.length_b   1.000
_cell.length_c   1.000
_cell.angle_alpha   90.00
_cell.angle_beta   90.00
_cell.angle_gamma   90.00
#
_symmetry.space_group_name_H-M   'P 1'
#
loop_
_entity.id
_entity.type
_entity.pdbx_description
1 polymer ?
#
loop_
_entity_poly.entity_id
_entity_poly.type
_entity_poly.pdbx_seq_one_letter_code
_entity_poly.pdbx_strand_id
1 'polypeptide(L)'
;MQHLFVLDASGSTNLQQQLMQKLISAIVSGYFAAGSKMPSSRKLAEQLGIARNTVVHAYQQLIDEGYLLSRERSGIYVSEQLFEQPAATAANELADTNQYPWDKLLTEQRLETSPPPYPHNWQQYPYPFIDGQFDPSLFPVNQWRECSKLSLNVGEIKSWASDSGQHDDQLLTEEIRTKVLPRRGIFANPDEILITLGSQQGLYLLSKLLLNNQTLLAMEEPGYQGMRQLAQLAYSPLHYVGIDDDGIAVDNIPPQADVVYVTPSHQMPTAVTMSLQKRAALIERAERDNFLIIEDDYECETNFISQPHPAVKSLDRSGRVLYVSSFSKVLAPGLRLGFMVAPAPLIRKARQLRSLISRHPPANNQRIMGLFLSLGYYDQTMRRLNQELAQRWQQMREALNHYLSTAIVTSRTVGGSTCWIQGPDSLNSQRFAAEAAKMGILIEPVSRFYGGKTKPQHYFRLGVSSIPTPKIREGIGQLAQLMHQWQQHSDEPQGQTDYGQRLRGDALRQFASQCEFIGRTVFGDPYRIKLAADGSMQGFEGYHDEKQDTGKWWLDGDTWYRQWQHWSYAEVLGFELYIAQNRINWLRNGQLVDSAFFVLHP
;
A
#
# COMPACT_ATOMS: atom_id res chain seq x y z
N MET A 1 -39.29 22.49 -2.92
CA MET A 1 -39.27 21.01 -2.90
C MET A 1 -38.47 20.38 -4.04
N GLN A 2 -38.41 20.93 -5.26
CA GLN A 2 -37.55 20.39 -6.35
C GLN A 2 -36.06 20.29 -5.99
N HIS A 3 -35.58 21.05 -5.00
CA HIS A 3 -34.18 21.06 -4.58
C HIS A 3 -33.85 20.11 -3.40
N LEU A 4 -34.81 19.35 -2.85
CA LEU A 4 -34.54 18.57 -1.63
C LEU A 4 -34.02 17.15 -1.85
N PHE A 5 -34.34 16.57 -3.01
CA PHE A 5 -34.10 15.14 -3.26
C PHE A 5 -33.37 14.95 -4.58
N VAL A 6 -32.04 15.05 -4.54
CA VAL A 6 -31.19 14.59 -5.64
C VAL A 6 -31.07 13.08 -5.55
N LEU A 7 -31.60 12.36 -6.54
CA LEU A 7 -31.49 10.90 -6.67
C LEU A 7 -30.45 10.57 -7.74
N ASP A 8 -29.64 9.55 -7.50
CA ASP A 8 -28.59 9.12 -8.42
C ASP A 8 -28.97 7.78 -9.05
N ALA A 9 -29.33 7.79 -10.34
CA ALA A 9 -29.67 6.59 -11.09
C ALA A 9 -28.46 5.69 -11.40
N SER A 10 -27.23 6.20 -11.24
CA SER A 10 -25.97 5.48 -11.47
C SER A 10 -25.34 4.90 -10.20
N GLY A 11 -25.93 5.19 -9.03
CA GLY A 11 -25.43 4.71 -7.74
C GLY A 11 -25.66 3.22 -7.48
N SER A 12 -24.95 2.68 -6.48
CA SER A 12 -25.03 1.26 -6.07
C SER A 12 -26.36 0.85 -5.43
N THR A 13 -27.21 1.82 -5.09
CA THR A 13 -28.44 1.65 -4.32
C THR A 13 -29.64 1.95 -5.22
N ASN A 14 -30.68 1.13 -5.20
CA ASN A 14 -31.84 1.36 -6.08
C ASN A 14 -32.58 2.66 -5.74
N LEU A 15 -33.26 3.27 -6.73
CA LEU A 15 -33.93 4.57 -6.58
C LEU A 15 -35.00 4.57 -5.48
N GLN A 16 -35.63 3.42 -5.20
CA GLN A 16 -36.61 3.28 -4.11
C GLN A 16 -35.95 3.49 -2.75
N GLN A 17 -34.84 2.80 -2.47
CA GLN A 17 -34.10 2.92 -1.22
C GLN A 17 -33.52 4.33 -1.03
N GLN A 18 -33.01 4.95 -2.09
CA GLN A 18 -32.53 6.34 -2.03
C GLN A 18 -33.66 7.31 -1.68
N LEU A 19 -34.84 7.15 -2.29
CA LEU A 19 -36.01 7.96 -2.00
C LEU A 19 -36.47 7.78 -0.55
N MET A 20 -36.53 6.53 -0.07
CA MET A 20 -36.89 6.24 1.31
C MET A 20 -35.93 6.90 2.32
N GLN A 21 -34.62 6.68 2.16
CA GLN A 21 -33.61 7.25 3.07
C GLN A 21 -33.72 8.77 3.17
N LYS A 22 -33.93 9.43 2.03
CA LYS A 22 -34.06 10.88 2.00
C LYS A 22 -35.40 11.36 2.58
N LEU A 23 -36.50 10.65 2.34
CA LEU A 23 -37.79 10.96 2.95
C LEU A 23 -37.74 10.79 4.48
N ILE A 24 -37.14 9.71 4.97
CA ILE A 24 -36.91 9.48 6.41
C ILE A 24 -36.07 10.62 6.99
N SER A 25 -34.94 10.95 6.36
CA SER A 25 -34.07 12.04 6.82
C SER A 25 -34.81 13.38 6.86
N ALA A 26 -35.63 13.69 5.85
CA ALA A 26 -36.40 14.93 5.79
C ALA A 26 -37.54 14.98 6.83
N ILE A 27 -38.17 13.84 7.13
CA ILE A 27 -39.17 13.72 8.20
C ILE A 27 -38.48 13.90 9.56
N VAL A 28 -37.41 13.15 9.86
CA VAL A 28 -36.70 13.20 11.15
C VAL A 28 -36.06 14.56 11.40
N SER A 29 -35.55 15.23 10.37
CA SER A 29 -34.96 16.57 10.49
C SER A 29 -36.03 17.69 10.59
N GLY A 30 -37.32 17.35 10.61
CA GLY A 30 -38.42 18.30 10.74
C GLY A 30 -38.74 19.11 9.47
N TYR A 31 -38.18 18.74 8.31
CA TYR A 31 -38.45 19.43 7.05
C TYR A 31 -39.89 19.21 6.58
N PHE A 32 -40.45 18.02 6.85
CA PHE A 32 -41.90 17.81 6.83
C PHE A 32 -42.41 17.81 8.26
N ALA A 33 -43.24 18.80 8.59
CA ALA A 33 -43.83 18.89 9.92
C ALA A 33 -44.71 17.67 10.24
N ALA A 34 -44.77 17.30 11.52
CA ALA A 34 -45.72 16.33 12.06
C ALA A 34 -47.15 16.63 11.57
N GLY A 35 -47.87 15.61 11.12
CA GLY A 35 -49.24 15.77 10.63
C GLY A 35 -49.36 16.51 9.29
N SER A 36 -48.26 16.93 8.66
CA SER A 36 -48.30 17.58 7.35
C SER A 36 -48.63 16.60 6.23
N LYS A 37 -49.32 17.09 5.21
CA LYS A 37 -49.72 16.29 4.05
C LYS A 37 -48.55 16.16 3.07
N MET A 38 -48.18 14.92 2.76
CA MET A 38 -47.18 14.60 1.75
C MET A 38 -47.70 14.87 0.34
N PRO A 39 -46.83 15.21 -0.63
CA PRO A 39 -47.20 15.27 -2.03
C PRO A 39 -47.78 13.94 -2.51
N SER A 40 -48.75 13.97 -3.42
CA SER A 40 -49.30 12.74 -4.01
C SER A 40 -48.22 11.97 -4.76
N SER A 41 -48.36 10.64 -4.87
CA SER A 41 -47.38 9.80 -5.57
C SER A 41 -47.15 10.24 -7.02
N ARG A 42 -48.19 10.76 -7.68
CA ARG A 42 -48.10 11.34 -9.03
C ARG A 42 -47.29 12.64 -9.05
N LYS A 43 -47.57 13.56 -8.12
CA LYS A 43 -46.87 14.85 -8.03
C LYS A 43 -45.41 14.68 -7.66
N LEU A 44 -45.09 13.78 -6.72
CA LEU A 44 -43.71 13.53 -6.33
C LEU A 44 -42.92 12.82 -7.44
N ALA A 45 -43.53 11.87 -8.14
CA ALA A 45 -42.91 11.20 -9.29
C ALA A 45 -42.56 12.19 -10.41
N GLU A 46 -43.48 13.11 -10.73
CA GLU A 46 -43.27 14.17 -11.72
C GLU A 46 -42.18 15.16 -11.31
N GLN A 47 -42.14 15.53 -10.03
CA GLN A 47 -41.11 16.45 -9.49
C GLN A 47 -39.70 15.85 -9.49
N LEU A 48 -39.58 14.54 -9.30
CA LEU A 48 -38.30 13.83 -9.23
C LEU A 48 -37.88 13.21 -10.57
N GLY A 49 -38.75 13.23 -11.58
CA GLY A 49 -38.49 12.61 -12.88
C GLY A 49 -38.37 11.07 -12.82
N ILE A 50 -39.06 10.41 -11.88
CA ILE A 50 -38.99 8.95 -11.68
C ILE A 50 -40.34 8.26 -11.95
N ALA A 51 -40.30 6.93 -12.11
CA ALA A 51 -41.51 6.12 -12.29
C ALA A 51 -42.42 6.20 -11.05
N ARG A 52 -43.73 6.39 -11.28
CA ARG A 52 -44.74 6.49 -10.21
C ARG A 52 -44.74 5.30 -9.26
N ASN A 53 -44.51 4.09 -9.77
CA ASN A 53 -44.49 2.87 -8.94
C ASN A 53 -43.37 2.92 -7.88
N THR A 54 -42.22 3.51 -8.19
CA THR A 54 -41.11 3.68 -7.24
C THR A 54 -41.53 4.52 -6.03
N VAL A 55 -42.27 5.61 -6.27
CA VAL A 55 -42.82 6.46 -5.19
C VAL A 55 -43.90 5.73 -4.39
N VAL A 56 -44.78 4.98 -5.06
CA VAL A 56 -45.83 4.20 -4.40
C VAL A 56 -45.23 3.16 -3.45
N HIS A 57 -44.22 2.40 -3.90
CA HIS A 57 -43.55 1.42 -3.05
C HIS A 57 -42.80 2.07 -1.87
N ALA A 58 -42.11 3.19 -2.11
CA ALA A 58 -41.45 3.92 -1.03
C ALA A 58 -42.45 4.43 0.02
N TYR A 59 -43.58 5.00 -0.42
CA TYR A 59 -44.64 5.43 0.50
C TYR A 59 -45.30 4.28 1.25
N GLN A 60 -45.56 3.15 0.58
CA GLN A 60 -46.13 1.97 1.25
C GLN A 60 -45.21 1.49 2.37
N GLN A 61 -43.92 1.36 2.08
CA GLN A 61 -42.95 0.91 3.07
C GLN A 61 -42.81 1.90 4.24
N LEU A 62 -42.84 3.21 3.98
CA LEU A 62 -42.83 4.22 5.05
C LEU A 62 -44.13 4.24 5.88
N ILE A 63 -45.25 3.81 5.30
CA ILE A 63 -46.50 3.60 6.05
C ILE A 63 -46.37 2.34 6.93
N ASP A 64 -45.85 1.25 6.38
CA ASP A 64 -45.65 -0.02 7.09
C ASP A 64 -44.67 0.14 8.27
N GLU A 65 -43.64 0.99 8.11
CA GLU A 65 -42.67 1.34 9.14
C GLU A 65 -43.14 2.44 10.10
N GLY A 66 -44.34 3.00 9.90
CA GLY A 66 -44.96 3.99 10.80
C GLY A 66 -44.49 5.44 10.63
N TYR A 67 -43.68 5.74 9.61
CA TYR A 67 -43.26 7.12 9.30
C TYR A 67 -44.36 7.97 8.68
N LEU A 68 -45.24 7.33 7.91
CA LEU A 68 -46.37 7.96 7.23
C LEU A 68 -47.69 7.31 7.62
N LEU A 69 -48.77 8.07 7.55
CA LEU A 69 -50.14 7.62 7.80
C LEU A 69 -50.97 7.82 6.55
N SER A 70 -51.61 6.75 6.06
CA SER A 70 -52.58 6.83 4.98
C SER A 70 -53.96 7.15 5.56
N ARG A 71 -54.57 8.25 5.11
CA ARG A 71 -55.95 8.63 5.46
C ARG A 71 -56.85 8.47 4.24
N GLU A 72 -57.88 7.64 4.36
CA GLU A 72 -58.79 7.31 3.25
C GLU A 72 -59.36 8.59 2.61
N ARG A 73 -59.29 8.69 1.28
CA ARG A 73 -59.76 9.83 0.46
C ARG A 73 -59.13 11.21 0.79
N SER A 74 -58.16 11.25 1.69
CA SER A 74 -57.56 12.48 2.19
C SER A 74 -56.09 12.60 1.79
N GLY A 75 -55.34 11.50 1.76
CA GLY A 75 -53.94 11.46 1.29
C GLY A 75 -52.99 10.81 2.29
N ILE A 76 -51.70 11.06 2.12
CA ILE A 76 -50.63 10.53 2.97
C ILE A 76 -50.09 11.66 3.83
N TYR A 77 -49.93 11.40 5.13
CA TYR A 77 -49.56 12.37 6.13
C TYR A 77 -48.34 11.91 6.91
N VAL A 78 -47.51 12.83 7.40
CA VAL A 78 -46.40 12.47 8.28
C VAL A 78 -46.95 12.06 9.65
N SER A 79 -46.48 10.94 10.19
CA SER A 79 -46.90 10.45 11.50
C SER A 79 -46.54 11.45 12.61
N GLU A 80 -47.51 11.78 13.47
CA GLU A 80 -47.32 12.68 14.61
C GLU A 80 -46.59 11.99 15.76
N GLN A 81 -46.69 10.65 15.86
CA GLN A 81 -46.05 9.83 16.90
C GLN A 81 -44.51 9.86 16.84
N LEU A 82 -43.94 10.22 15.69
CA LEU A 82 -42.48 10.36 15.55
C LEU A 82 -41.92 11.60 16.25
N PHE A 83 -42.74 12.63 16.48
CA PHE A 83 -42.32 13.92 17.01
C PHE A 83 -42.72 14.16 18.47
N GLU A 84 -43.35 13.17 19.11
CA GLU A 84 -43.63 13.19 20.56
C GLU A 84 -42.39 12.99 21.44
N GLN A 85 -41.19 12.81 20.84
CA GLN A 85 -39.93 12.89 21.56
C GLN A 85 -39.30 14.29 21.38
N PRO A 86 -39.12 15.08 22.45
CA PRO A 86 -38.44 16.38 22.37
C PRO A 86 -36.93 16.15 22.26
N ALA A 87 -36.41 15.97 21.04
CA ALA A 87 -34.99 15.64 20.84
C ALA A 87 -34.20 16.56 19.90
N ALA A 88 -34.83 17.46 19.13
CA ALA A 88 -34.10 18.22 18.11
C ALA A 88 -33.68 19.64 18.51
N THR A 89 -34.35 20.30 19.47
CA THR A 89 -34.01 21.68 19.88
C THR A 89 -33.14 21.77 21.13
N ALA A 90 -33.13 20.75 22.00
CA ALA A 90 -32.29 20.73 23.20
C ALA A 90 -30.81 20.36 22.93
N ALA A 91 -30.52 19.78 21.76
CA ALA A 91 -29.18 19.25 21.45
C ALA A 91 -28.10 20.33 21.28
N ASN A 92 -28.47 21.54 20.84
CA ASN A 92 -27.50 22.62 20.63
C ASN A 92 -27.21 23.47 21.88
N GLU A 93 -28.10 23.48 22.90
CA GLU A 93 -27.86 24.22 24.15
C GLU A 93 -27.16 23.37 25.22
N LEU A 94 -27.28 22.04 25.17
CA LEU A 94 -26.60 21.11 26.08
C LEU A 94 -25.14 20.79 25.70
N ALA A 95 -24.70 21.15 24.48
CA ALA A 95 -23.39 20.78 23.96
C ALA A 95 -22.22 21.55 24.60
N ASP A 96 -22.47 22.74 25.15
CA ASP A 96 -21.41 23.66 25.60
C ASP A 96 -21.29 23.84 27.13
N THR A 97 -22.20 23.31 27.95
CA THR A 97 -22.21 23.64 29.39
C THR A 97 -21.94 22.50 30.37
N ASN A 98 -21.70 21.26 29.91
CA ASN A 98 -21.30 20.19 30.84
C ASN A 98 -20.60 19.00 30.17
N GLN A 99 -19.51 19.24 29.43
CA GLN A 99 -18.70 18.13 28.91
C GLN A 99 -17.98 17.43 30.06
N TYR A 100 -18.30 16.16 30.28
CA TYR A 100 -17.63 15.31 31.26
C TYR A 100 -16.13 15.26 30.95
N PRO A 101 -15.22 15.44 31.94
CA PRO A 101 -13.80 15.68 31.68
C PRO A 101 -13.06 14.38 31.37
N TRP A 102 -13.33 13.79 30.20
CA TRP A 102 -12.72 12.55 29.73
C TRP A 102 -11.19 12.60 29.78
N ASP A 103 -10.58 13.76 29.48
CA ASP A 103 -9.13 13.96 29.52
C ASP A 103 -8.52 13.69 30.91
N LYS A 104 -9.29 13.79 32.00
CA LYS A 104 -8.82 13.50 33.36
C LYS A 104 -8.92 12.02 33.75
N LEU A 105 -9.78 11.25 33.08
CA LEU A 105 -10.07 9.85 33.43
C LEU A 105 -9.41 8.87 32.48
N LEU A 106 -9.29 9.23 31.21
CA LEU A 106 -8.62 8.40 30.23
C LEU A 106 -7.15 8.28 30.62
N THR A 107 -6.68 7.05 30.78
CA THR A 107 -5.25 6.81 30.98
C THR A 107 -4.51 7.35 29.77
N GLU A 108 -3.64 8.33 29.98
CA GLU A 108 -2.78 8.84 28.91
C GLU A 108 -1.95 7.68 28.35
N GLN A 109 -2.29 7.24 27.15
CA GLN A 109 -1.43 6.35 26.38
C GLN A 109 -0.54 7.23 25.52
N ARG A 110 0.75 7.29 25.87
CA ARG A 110 1.78 7.95 25.05
C ARG A 110 2.09 7.09 23.82
N LEU A 111 1.11 6.97 22.93
CA LEU A 111 1.26 6.32 21.64
C LEU A 111 1.64 7.37 20.62
N GLU A 112 2.72 7.16 19.87
CA GLU A 112 3.02 7.96 18.69
C GLU A 112 1.91 7.75 17.66
N THR A 113 0.90 8.61 17.60
CA THR A 113 -0.10 8.57 16.55
C THR A 113 0.44 9.32 15.34
N SER A 114 0.52 8.62 14.20
CA SER A 114 0.69 9.27 12.90
C SER A 114 -0.48 8.83 12.05
N PRO A 115 -1.39 9.75 11.66
CA PRO A 115 -2.46 9.39 10.74
C PRO A 115 -1.84 8.84 9.43
N PRO A 116 -2.60 8.05 8.65
CA PRO A 116 -2.16 7.64 7.33
C PRO A 116 -1.70 8.87 6.53
N PRO A 117 -0.60 8.80 5.75
CA PRO A 117 -0.04 9.95 5.04
C PRO A 117 -0.89 10.40 3.84
N TYR A 118 -2.13 9.93 3.73
CA TYR A 118 -3.03 10.19 2.63
C TYR A 118 -4.45 10.50 3.15
N PRO A 119 -5.22 11.31 2.41
CA PRO A 119 -6.54 11.74 2.84
C PRO A 119 -7.58 10.61 2.76
N HIS A 120 -8.69 10.73 3.50
CA HIS A 120 -9.76 9.72 3.52
C HIS A 120 -10.40 9.47 2.15
N ASN A 121 -10.40 10.47 1.27
CA ASN A 121 -10.94 10.41 -0.09
C ASN A 121 -9.85 10.09 -1.13
N TRP A 122 -8.76 9.42 -0.76
CA TRP A 122 -7.64 9.11 -1.65
C TRP A 122 -8.07 8.44 -2.97
N GLN A 123 -9.18 7.70 -3.01
CA GLN A 123 -9.70 7.05 -4.22
C GLN A 123 -10.15 8.05 -5.31
N GLN A 124 -10.39 9.30 -4.93
CA GLN A 124 -10.75 10.38 -5.86
C GLN A 124 -9.52 10.99 -6.56
N TYR A 125 -8.31 10.68 -6.08
CA TYR A 125 -7.08 11.19 -6.67
C TYR A 125 -6.73 10.36 -7.93
N PRO A 126 -6.37 11.02 -9.04
CA PRO A 126 -6.06 10.33 -10.30
C PRO A 126 -4.77 9.48 -10.24
N TYR A 127 -3.81 9.84 -9.36
CA TYR A 127 -2.52 9.14 -9.26
C TYR A 127 -2.18 8.76 -7.80
N PRO A 128 -2.83 7.73 -7.23
CA PRO A 128 -2.61 7.33 -5.85
C PRO A 128 -1.41 6.36 -5.72
N PHE A 129 -0.18 6.89 -5.66
CA PHE A 129 1.04 6.09 -5.43
C PHE A 129 1.26 5.77 -3.94
N ILE A 130 0.29 5.12 -3.32
CA ILE A 130 0.27 4.82 -1.87
C ILE A 130 0.32 3.31 -1.59
N ASP A 131 0.97 2.93 -0.50
CA ASP A 131 1.11 1.54 -0.06
C ASP A 131 -0.11 1.04 0.70
N GLY A 132 -0.32 -0.27 0.66
CA GLY A 132 -1.28 -0.98 1.50
C GLY A 132 -2.74 -0.75 1.13
N GLN A 133 -2.97 0.03 0.07
CA GLN A 133 -4.26 0.14 -0.57
C GLN A 133 -4.41 -0.92 -1.65
N PHE A 134 -5.64 -1.39 -1.80
CA PHE A 134 -6.00 -2.49 -2.68
C PHE A 134 -6.74 -1.96 -3.90
N ASP A 135 -6.43 -2.48 -5.09
CA ASP A 135 -7.21 -2.24 -6.30
C ASP A 135 -8.46 -3.14 -6.32
N PRO A 136 -9.67 -2.58 -6.17
CA PRO A 136 -10.92 -3.35 -6.13
C PRO A 136 -11.16 -4.21 -7.38
N SER A 137 -10.61 -3.82 -8.54
CA SER A 137 -10.78 -4.53 -9.81
C SER A 137 -10.04 -5.89 -9.85
N LEU A 138 -9.07 -6.08 -8.95
CA LEU A 138 -8.31 -7.32 -8.83
C LEU A 138 -8.99 -8.33 -7.89
N PHE A 139 -10.05 -7.93 -7.18
CA PHE A 139 -10.73 -8.84 -6.25
C PHE A 139 -11.45 -9.96 -7.01
N PRO A 140 -11.28 -11.23 -6.59
CA PRO A 140 -11.95 -12.37 -7.21
C PRO A 140 -13.41 -12.49 -6.74
N VAL A 141 -14.25 -11.50 -7.07
CA VAL A 141 -15.63 -11.37 -6.57
C VAL A 141 -16.46 -12.62 -6.80
N ASN A 142 -16.34 -13.25 -7.98
CA ASN A 142 -17.17 -14.40 -8.34
C ASN A 142 -16.78 -15.65 -7.52
N GLN A 143 -15.50 -15.93 -7.42
CA GLN A 143 -14.93 -17.03 -6.63
C GLN A 143 -15.25 -16.83 -5.14
N TRP A 144 -15.06 -15.61 -4.63
CA TRP A 144 -15.39 -15.30 -3.24
C TRP A 144 -16.89 -15.44 -2.95
N ARG A 145 -17.75 -15.05 -3.90
CA ARG A 145 -19.20 -15.25 -3.80
C ARG A 145 -19.57 -16.74 -3.79
N GLU A 146 -18.89 -17.56 -4.57
CA GLU A 146 -19.09 -19.02 -4.57
C GLU A 146 -18.71 -19.64 -3.23
N CYS A 147 -17.52 -19.34 -2.71
CA CYS A 147 -17.10 -19.80 -1.38
C CYS A 147 -18.04 -19.29 -0.27
N SER A 148 -18.52 -18.05 -0.38
CA SER A 148 -19.55 -17.50 0.52
C SER A 148 -20.82 -18.36 0.51
N LYS A 149 -21.34 -18.71 -0.68
CA LYS A 149 -22.54 -19.58 -0.78
C LYS A 149 -22.30 -20.95 -0.16
N LEU A 150 -21.15 -21.57 -0.44
CA LEU A 150 -20.81 -22.89 0.11
C LEU A 150 -20.72 -22.86 1.65
N SER A 151 -20.16 -21.80 2.22
CA SER A 151 -20.06 -21.61 3.68
C SER A 151 -21.41 -21.42 4.39
N LEU A 152 -22.48 -21.16 3.63
CA LEU A 152 -23.85 -20.95 4.12
C LEU A 152 -24.74 -22.19 3.97
N ASN A 153 -24.19 -23.33 3.53
CA ASN A 153 -24.93 -24.59 3.51
C ASN A 153 -25.27 -25.06 4.94
N VAL A 154 -26.42 -25.71 5.14
CA VAL A 154 -26.91 -26.11 6.48
C VAL A 154 -25.86 -26.87 7.31
N GLY A 155 -25.07 -27.74 6.68
CA GLY A 155 -23.98 -28.47 7.35
C GLY A 155 -22.86 -27.55 7.86
N GLU A 156 -22.46 -26.58 7.04
CA GLU A 156 -21.46 -25.57 7.41
C GLU A 156 -21.99 -24.64 8.51
N ILE A 157 -23.25 -24.20 8.40
CA ILE A 157 -23.91 -23.39 9.45
C ILE A 157 -23.84 -24.12 10.78
N LYS A 158 -24.14 -25.42 10.83
CA LYS A 158 -24.02 -26.19 12.06
C LYS A 158 -22.58 -26.21 12.60
N SER A 159 -21.58 -26.27 11.72
CA SER A 159 -20.16 -26.31 12.09
C SER A 159 -19.64 -24.98 12.64
N TRP A 160 -20.04 -23.84 12.08
CA TRP A 160 -19.57 -22.54 12.59
C TRP A 160 -20.52 -21.90 13.60
N ALA A 161 -21.77 -22.35 13.68
CA ALA A 161 -22.72 -21.96 14.74
C ALA A 161 -22.49 -22.74 16.05
N SER A 162 -21.82 -23.89 16.01
CA SER A 162 -21.28 -24.48 17.23
C SER A 162 -20.15 -23.59 17.73
N ASP A 163 -20.33 -22.95 18.89
CA ASP A 163 -19.30 -22.18 19.57
C ASP A 163 -18.06 -23.07 19.77
N SER A 164 -17.07 -22.95 18.87
CA SER A 164 -15.84 -23.73 18.89
C SER A 164 -14.90 -23.30 20.03
N GLY A 165 -15.36 -22.36 20.88
CA GLY A 165 -14.65 -21.80 22.00
C GLY A 165 -13.47 -20.96 21.53
N GLN A 166 -12.27 -21.57 21.59
CA GLN A 166 -11.02 -20.91 21.21
C GLN A 166 -10.40 -21.51 19.93
N HIS A 167 -11.02 -22.53 19.33
CA HIS A 167 -10.47 -23.21 18.16
C HIS A 167 -10.74 -22.45 16.87
N ASP A 168 -9.74 -22.45 16.00
CA ASP A 168 -9.82 -21.89 14.66
C ASP A 168 -10.43 -22.90 13.68
N ASP A 169 -10.82 -22.42 12.50
CA ASP A 169 -11.40 -23.27 11.47
C ASP A 169 -10.40 -24.33 10.99
N GLN A 170 -10.81 -25.60 11.05
CA GLN A 170 -9.94 -26.73 10.72
C GLN A 170 -9.53 -26.74 9.24
N LEU A 171 -10.48 -26.44 8.33
CA LEU A 171 -10.19 -26.42 6.90
C LEU A 171 -9.17 -25.32 6.59
N LEU A 172 -9.38 -24.11 7.10
CA LEU A 172 -8.42 -23.02 6.90
C LEU A 172 -7.03 -23.36 7.46
N THR A 173 -6.98 -23.93 8.65
CA THR A 173 -5.69 -24.31 9.30
C THR A 173 -4.95 -25.35 8.46
N GLU A 174 -5.64 -26.37 7.96
CA GLU A 174 -5.04 -27.40 7.11
C GLU A 174 -4.59 -26.87 5.75
N GLU A 175 -5.37 -26.00 5.14
CA GLU A 175 -5.03 -25.37 3.86
C GLU A 175 -3.82 -24.42 3.99
N ILE A 176 -3.71 -23.68 5.10
CA ILE A 176 -2.49 -22.91 5.42
C ILE A 176 -1.30 -23.85 5.57
N ARG A 177 -1.45 -24.93 6.33
CA ARG A 177 -0.38 -25.90 6.62
C ARG A 177 0.12 -26.61 5.37
N THR A 178 -0.76 -26.96 4.45
CA THR A 178 -0.46 -27.84 3.31
C THR A 178 -0.23 -27.09 2.01
N LYS A 179 -0.74 -25.86 1.84
CA LYS A 179 -0.62 -25.11 0.59
C LYS A 179 0.10 -23.77 0.72
N VAL A 180 -0.10 -23.04 1.82
CA VAL A 180 0.48 -21.70 1.99
C VAL A 180 1.90 -21.78 2.56
N LEU A 181 2.06 -22.40 3.73
CA LEU A 181 3.36 -22.50 4.42
C LEU A 181 4.47 -23.19 3.62
N PRO A 182 4.21 -24.28 2.86
CA PRO A 182 5.27 -24.95 2.10
C PRO A 182 5.91 -24.07 1.03
N ARG A 183 5.19 -23.06 0.49
CA ARG A 183 5.76 -22.08 -0.46
C ARG A 183 6.84 -21.20 0.16
N ARG A 184 6.80 -21.07 1.48
CA ARG A 184 7.79 -20.33 2.28
C ARG A 184 8.84 -21.26 2.89
N GLY A 185 8.78 -22.56 2.60
CA GLY A 185 9.64 -23.59 3.19
C GLY A 185 9.29 -23.93 4.65
N ILE A 186 8.12 -23.50 5.13
CA ILE A 186 7.72 -23.69 6.52
C ILE A 186 6.91 -24.99 6.64
N PHE A 187 7.30 -25.83 7.59
CA PHE A 187 6.55 -27.00 8.02
C PHE A 187 6.12 -26.79 9.47
N ALA A 188 4.82 -26.96 9.74
CA ALA A 188 4.24 -26.74 11.06
C ALA A 188 3.16 -27.77 11.35
N ASN A 189 2.98 -28.12 12.61
CA ASN A 189 1.84 -28.90 13.08
C ASN A 189 0.60 -28.00 13.24
N PRO A 190 -0.62 -28.55 13.20
CA PRO A 190 -1.84 -27.76 13.37
C PRO A 190 -1.90 -26.95 14.67
N ASP A 191 -1.28 -27.44 15.75
CA ASP A 191 -1.22 -26.76 17.06
C ASP A 191 -0.10 -25.70 17.15
N GLU A 192 0.70 -25.56 16.09
CA GLU A 192 1.71 -24.51 15.92
C GLU A 192 1.17 -23.32 15.10
N ILE A 193 -0.09 -23.38 14.67
CA ILE A 193 -0.75 -22.33 13.87
C ILE A 193 -1.85 -21.67 14.70
N LEU A 194 -1.93 -20.34 14.62
CA LEU A 194 -3.03 -19.56 15.18
C LEU A 194 -3.54 -18.58 14.13
N ILE A 195 -4.85 -18.59 13.87
CA ILE A 195 -5.48 -17.61 12.96
C ILE A 195 -5.65 -16.29 13.71
N THR A 196 -5.38 -15.17 13.04
CA THR A 196 -5.42 -13.84 13.63
C THR A 196 -6.26 -12.88 12.80
N LEU A 197 -6.69 -11.77 13.42
CA LEU A 197 -7.34 -10.64 12.77
C LEU A 197 -6.31 -9.76 12.04
N GLY A 198 -5.63 -10.35 11.05
CA GLY A 198 -4.46 -9.77 10.37
C GLY A 198 -3.17 -9.90 11.18
N SER A 199 -2.04 -9.46 10.59
CA SER A 199 -0.72 -9.54 11.24
C SER A 199 -0.64 -8.72 12.52
N GLN A 200 -1.28 -7.54 12.56
CA GLN A 200 -1.24 -6.66 13.72
C GLN A 200 -1.79 -7.31 15.01
N GLN A 201 -2.82 -8.17 14.92
CA GLN A 201 -3.26 -8.93 16.09
C GLN A 201 -2.20 -9.95 16.52
N GLY A 202 -1.55 -10.63 15.57
CA GLY A 202 -0.44 -11.53 15.87
C GLY A 202 0.72 -10.82 16.58
N LEU A 203 1.14 -9.68 16.06
CA LEU A 203 2.18 -8.83 16.69
C LEU A 203 1.75 -8.34 18.08
N TYR A 204 0.49 -7.97 18.27
CA TYR A 204 -0.03 -7.58 19.59
C TYR A 204 0.03 -8.74 20.59
N LEU A 205 -0.35 -9.96 20.17
CA LEU A 205 -0.30 -11.13 21.04
C LEU A 205 1.16 -11.46 21.41
N LEU A 206 2.07 -11.41 20.45
CA LEU A 206 3.50 -11.60 20.69
C LEU A 206 4.08 -10.53 21.62
N SER A 207 3.74 -9.26 21.41
CA SER A 207 4.24 -8.19 22.26
C SER A 207 3.80 -8.34 23.71
N LYS A 208 2.54 -8.73 23.94
CA LYS A 208 2.03 -8.99 25.29
C LYS A 208 2.60 -10.23 25.96
N LEU A 209 3.03 -11.23 25.19
CA LEU A 209 3.61 -12.46 25.73
C LEU A 209 5.12 -12.35 25.98
N LEU A 210 5.83 -11.53 25.20
CA LEU A 210 7.30 -11.51 25.17
C LEU A 210 7.90 -10.21 25.70
N LEU A 211 7.21 -9.08 25.53
CA LEU A 211 7.76 -7.76 25.85
C LEU A 211 7.27 -7.26 27.21
N ASN A 212 8.20 -6.71 27.96
CA ASN A 212 7.98 -5.97 29.19
C ASN A 212 9.15 -4.98 29.38
N ASN A 213 9.18 -4.27 30.50
CA ASN A 213 10.22 -3.27 30.80
C ASN A 213 11.65 -3.81 31.00
N GLN A 214 11.85 -5.13 30.98
CA GLN A 214 13.14 -5.80 31.06
C GLN A 214 13.54 -6.48 29.74
N THR A 215 12.62 -6.63 28.79
CA THR A 215 12.90 -7.24 27.48
C THR A 215 13.41 -6.19 26.50
N LEU A 216 14.64 -6.31 26.01
CA LEU A 216 15.17 -5.46 24.94
C LEU A 216 14.70 -5.95 23.57
N LEU A 217 13.87 -5.13 22.91
CA LEU A 217 13.50 -5.34 21.52
C LEU A 217 14.47 -4.59 20.60
N ALA A 218 15.23 -5.34 19.80
CA ALA A 218 15.94 -4.78 18.65
C ALA A 218 15.02 -4.83 17.41
N MET A 219 14.95 -3.74 16.65
CA MET A 219 14.16 -3.71 15.43
C MET A 219 14.81 -2.85 14.35
N GLU A 220 14.43 -3.15 13.11
CA GLU A 220 14.83 -2.40 11.92
C GLU A 220 14.54 -0.89 12.04
N GLU A 221 15.45 -0.06 11.51
CA GLU A 221 15.33 1.39 11.38
C GLU A 221 15.85 1.85 10.00
N PRO A 222 15.02 2.48 9.14
CA PRO A 222 13.60 2.70 9.35
C PRO A 222 12.82 1.38 9.45
N GLY A 223 11.75 1.36 10.25
CA GLY A 223 11.01 0.16 10.58
C GLY A 223 9.50 0.36 10.73
N TYR A 224 8.80 -0.74 10.99
CA TYR A 224 7.35 -0.72 11.14
C TYR A 224 6.89 0.02 12.41
N GLN A 225 6.18 1.14 12.22
CA GLN A 225 5.66 1.97 13.32
C GLN A 225 4.77 1.18 14.30
N GLY A 226 3.97 0.24 13.80
CA GLY A 226 3.07 -0.56 14.63
C GLY A 226 3.82 -1.38 15.68
N MET A 227 5.01 -1.91 15.34
CA MET A 227 5.83 -2.65 16.30
C MET A 227 6.44 -1.72 17.37
N ARG A 228 6.88 -0.51 16.99
CA ARG A 228 7.35 0.51 17.95
C ARG A 228 6.26 0.86 18.96
N GLN A 229 5.04 1.09 18.49
CA GLN A 229 3.90 1.40 19.35
C GLN A 229 3.58 0.25 20.32
N LEU A 230 3.68 -1.01 19.86
CA LEU A 230 3.49 -2.18 20.72
C LEU A 230 4.57 -2.29 21.80
N ALA A 231 5.83 -1.99 21.47
CA ALA A 231 6.91 -1.95 22.46
C ALA A 231 6.72 -0.81 23.47
N GLN A 232 6.32 0.38 23.03
CA GLN A 232 5.96 1.50 23.90
C GLN A 232 4.82 1.13 24.86
N LEU A 233 3.77 0.46 24.36
CA LEU A 233 2.66 -0.03 25.17
C LEU A 233 3.07 -1.10 26.19
N ALA A 234 4.12 -1.87 25.90
CA ALA A 234 4.72 -2.85 26.79
C ALA A 234 5.80 -2.26 27.72
N TYR A 235 6.11 -0.96 27.58
CA TYR A 235 7.22 -0.27 28.24
C TYR A 235 8.59 -0.93 27.98
N SER A 236 8.73 -1.66 26.88
CA SER A 236 9.94 -2.39 26.52
C SER A 236 11.00 -1.44 25.96
N PRO A 237 12.27 -1.53 26.42
CA PRO A 237 13.36 -0.78 25.82
C PRO A 237 13.54 -1.18 24.34
N LEU A 238 13.80 -0.17 23.50
CA LEU A 238 13.96 -0.31 22.06
C LEU A 238 15.41 -0.04 21.64
N HIS A 239 15.94 -0.87 20.75
CA HIS A 239 17.18 -0.62 20.02
C HIS A 239 16.91 -0.64 18.52
N TYR A 240 17.33 0.43 17.84
CA TYR A 240 17.17 0.58 16.39
C TYR A 240 18.41 0.06 15.66
N VAL A 241 18.20 -0.83 14.69
CA VAL A 241 19.26 -1.44 13.88
C VAL A 241 19.08 -1.00 12.42
N GLY A 242 20.14 -0.45 11.84
CA GLY A 242 20.12 0.03 10.45
C GLY A 242 19.87 -1.07 9.42
N ILE A 243 19.45 -0.64 8.22
CA ILE A 243 19.25 -1.49 7.05
C ILE A 243 20.41 -1.29 6.08
N ASP A 244 21.09 -2.37 5.72
CA ASP A 244 22.06 -2.39 4.61
C ASP A 244 21.35 -2.73 3.29
N ASP A 245 22.12 -2.80 2.19
CA ASP A 245 21.63 -3.08 0.83
C ASP A 245 20.85 -4.41 0.70
N ASP A 246 21.07 -5.37 1.60
CA ASP A 246 20.40 -6.68 1.62
C ASP A 246 19.73 -7.00 2.96
N GLY A 247 19.28 -5.98 3.71
CA GLY A 247 18.45 -6.13 4.92
C GLY A 247 19.15 -5.70 6.21
N ILE A 248 18.57 -6.03 7.37
CA ILE A 248 19.05 -5.62 8.69
C ILE A 248 20.56 -5.87 8.89
N ALA A 249 21.26 -4.89 9.46
CA ALA A 249 22.68 -5.00 9.79
C ALA A 249 22.87 -5.95 11.00
N VAL A 250 22.96 -7.26 10.73
CA VAL A 250 23.01 -8.33 11.76
C VAL A 250 24.15 -8.12 12.76
N ASP A 251 25.30 -7.61 12.33
CA ASP A 251 26.44 -7.36 13.20
C ASP A 251 26.17 -6.25 14.23
N ASN A 252 25.29 -5.31 13.90
CA ASN A 252 24.91 -4.19 14.75
C ASN A 252 23.78 -4.55 15.74
N ILE A 253 23.26 -5.78 15.71
CA ILE A 253 22.31 -6.25 16.73
C ILE A 253 23.03 -6.32 18.08
N PRO A 254 22.51 -5.66 19.13
CA PRO A 254 23.16 -5.64 20.43
C PRO A 254 23.18 -7.06 21.04
N PRO A 255 24.29 -7.52 21.64
CA PRO A 255 24.38 -8.85 22.23
C PRO A 255 23.35 -9.14 23.34
N GLN A 256 22.84 -8.08 23.97
CA GLN A 256 21.81 -8.15 25.01
C GLN A 256 20.36 -8.04 24.49
N ALA A 257 20.15 -8.10 23.16
CA ALA A 257 18.79 -8.19 22.62
C ALA A 257 18.11 -9.47 23.09
N ASP A 258 16.85 -9.40 23.49
CA ASP A 258 16.03 -10.57 23.82
C ASP A 258 15.14 -10.99 22.65
N VAL A 259 14.68 -10.00 21.89
CA VAL A 259 13.80 -10.17 20.73
C VAL A 259 14.29 -9.28 19.60
N VAL A 260 14.31 -9.82 18.38
CA VAL A 260 14.63 -9.08 17.14
C VAL A 260 13.43 -9.11 16.21
N TYR A 261 12.93 -7.96 15.77
CA TYR A 261 11.85 -7.85 14.78
C TYR A 261 12.42 -7.55 13.39
N VAL A 262 12.03 -8.36 12.39
CA VAL A 262 12.49 -8.24 11.00
C VAL A 262 11.36 -8.41 9.98
N THR A 263 11.52 -7.79 8.82
CA THR A 263 10.61 -7.91 7.66
C THR A 263 11.40 -8.40 6.42
N PRO A 264 11.86 -9.66 6.41
CA PRO A 264 12.98 -10.07 5.56
C PRO A 264 12.61 -10.24 4.08
N SER A 265 11.34 -10.50 3.74
CA SER A 265 10.92 -10.66 2.34
C SER A 265 10.88 -9.33 1.60
N HIS A 266 10.26 -8.32 2.21
CA HIS A 266 10.23 -6.95 1.74
C HIS A 266 10.29 -6.05 2.96
N GLN A 267 11.44 -5.41 3.17
CA GLN A 267 11.70 -4.63 4.37
C GLN A 267 10.72 -3.46 4.45
N MET A 268 10.01 -3.32 5.57
CA MET A 268 9.13 -2.18 5.81
C MET A 268 9.95 -1.03 6.42
N PRO A 269 10.20 0.07 5.70
CA PRO A 269 9.53 0.54 4.48
C PRO A 269 10.34 0.48 3.16
N THR A 270 11.62 0.09 3.20
CA THR A 270 12.56 0.27 2.07
C THR A 270 12.37 -0.71 0.91
N ALA A 271 11.52 -1.73 1.12
CA ALA A 271 11.27 -2.87 0.23
C ALA A 271 12.51 -3.71 -0.11
N VAL A 272 13.64 -3.49 0.56
CA VAL A 272 14.85 -4.31 0.45
C VAL A 272 14.53 -5.75 0.83
N THR A 273 15.06 -6.70 0.07
CA THR A 273 14.87 -8.12 0.35
C THR A 273 16.11 -8.71 1.00
N MET A 274 15.92 -9.39 2.13
CA MET A 274 17.01 -9.99 2.88
C MET A 274 17.61 -11.20 2.16
N SER A 275 18.92 -11.15 1.91
CA SER A 275 19.65 -12.23 1.22
C SER A 275 19.65 -13.53 2.03
N LEU A 276 19.79 -14.67 1.35
CA LEU A 276 19.94 -15.98 1.99
C LEU A 276 21.12 -16.02 2.98
N GLN A 277 22.23 -15.38 2.64
CA GLN A 277 23.41 -15.29 3.51
C GLN A 277 23.09 -14.54 4.79
N LYS A 278 22.40 -13.39 4.69
CA LYS A 278 22.03 -12.58 5.85
C LYS A 278 20.96 -13.24 6.72
N ARG A 279 20.02 -13.98 6.12
CA ARG A 279 19.05 -14.83 6.85
C ARG A 279 19.77 -15.92 7.68
N ALA A 280 20.76 -16.59 7.09
CA ALA A 280 21.56 -17.60 7.80
C ALA A 280 22.37 -16.97 8.95
N ALA A 281 23.04 -15.85 8.69
CA ALA A 281 23.78 -15.10 9.70
C ALA A 281 22.89 -14.66 10.88
N LEU A 282 21.64 -14.23 10.61
CA LEU A 282 20.68 -13.86 11.64
C LEU A 282 20.31 -15.06 12.54
N ILE A 283 20.09 -16.25 11.95
CA ILE A 283 19.80 -17.48 12.72
C ILE A 283 21.01 -17.88 13.58
N GLU A 284 22.21 -17.93 12.99
CA GLU A 284 23.44 -18.27 13.72
C GLU A 284 23.67 -17.31 14.89
N ARG A 285 23.41 -16.02 14.66
CA ARG A 285 23.49 -14.97 15.68
C ARG A 285 22.46 -15.17 16.79
N ALA A 286 21.22 -15.53 16.44
CA ALA A 286 20.14 -15.80 17.40
C ALA A 286 20.45 -17.00 18.30
N GLU A 287 21.10 -18.03 17.76
CA GLU A 287 21.53 -19.20 18.52
C GLU A 287 22.68 -18.87 19.47
N ARG A 288 23.66 -18.10 18.99
CA ARG A 288 24.84 -17.70 19.77
C ARG A 288 24.50 -16.75 20.92
N ASP A 289 23.71 -15.72 20.64
CA ASP A 289 23.40 -14.65 21.59
C ASP A 289 22.05 -14.89 22.32
N ASN A 290 21.35 -15.98 22.00
CA ASN A 290 20.14 -16.46 22.67
C ASN A 290 18.92 -15.51 22.61
N PHE A 291 18.66 -14.89 21.46
CA PHE A 291 17.42 -14.10 21.24
C PHE A 291 16.37 -14.83 20.41
N LEU A 292 15.14 -14.31 20.45
CA LEU A 292 14.02 -14.71 19.58
C LEU A 292 13.93 -13.79 18.36
N ILE A 293 13.41 -14.31 17.25
CA ILE A 293 13.15 -13.53 16.04
C ILE A 293 11.65 -13.47 15.80
N ILE A 294 11.09 -12.28 15.64
CA ILE A 294 9.75 -12.08 15.08
C ILE A 294 9.93 -11.76 13.58
N GLU A 295 9.55 -12.71 12.73
CA GLU A 295 9.51 -12.55 11.28
C GLU A 295 8.10 -12.10 10.87
N ASP A 296 7.96 -10.85 10.45
CA ASP A 296 6.71 -10.31 9.90
C ASP A 296 6.75 -10.35 8.36
N ASP A 297 6.09 -11.36 7.80
CA ASP A 297 6.08 -11.67 6.38
C ASP A 297 4.75 -11.22 5.74
N TYR A 298 4.53 -9.89 5.74
CA TYR A 298 3.26 -9.27 5.36
C TYR A 298 2.99 -9.21 3.85
N GLU A 299 4.02 -9.42 3.02
CA GLU A 299 3.94 -9.30 1.55
C GLU A 299 4.71 -10.40 0.81
N CYS A 300 4.84 -11.59 1.40
CA CYS A 300 5.62 -12.70 0.81
C CYS A 300 5.24 -13.10 -0.61
N GLU A 301 3.99 -12.85 -1.03
CA GLU A 301 3.46 -13.31 -2.32
C GLU A 301 3.79 -12.38 -3.49
N THR A 302 4.32 -11.17 -3.25
CA THR A 302 4.59 -10.14 -4.30
C THR A 302 6.00 -10.21 -4.90
N ASN A 303 6.62 -11.39 -4.87
CA ASN A 303 7.90 -11.65 -5.53
C ASN A 303 7.65 -11.99 -7.01
N PHE A 304 7.63 -10.96 -7.87
CA PHE A 304 7.36 -11.11 -9.30
C PHE A 304 8.57 -10.85 -10.22
N ILE A 305 9.74 -10.47 -9.67
CA ILE A 305 10.97 -10.23 -10.44
C ILE A 305 11.89 -11.46 -10.40
N SER A 306 12.03 -12.10 -9.24
CA SER A 306 12.82 -13.33 -9.06
C SER A 306 12.08 -14.37 -8.23
N GLN A 307 12.63 -15.58 -8.15
CA GLN A 307 12.12 -16.59 -7.22
C GLN A 307 12.19 -16.07 -5.78
N PRO A 308 11.12 -16.24 -4.98
CA PRO A 308 11.11 -15.79 -3.60
C PRO A 308 12.15 -16.55 -2.77
N HIS A 309 12.88 -15.84 -1.92
CA HIS A 309 13.66 -16.50 -0.89
C HIS A 309 12.75 -17.19 0.13
N PRO A 310 13.17 -18.34 0.69
CA PRO A 310 12.41 -18.99 1.74
C PRO A 310 12.39 -18.13 3.02
N ALA A 311 11.36 -18.30 3.85
CA ALA A 311 11.22 -17.55 5.10
C ALA A 311 12.40 -17.82 6.06
N VAL A 312 12.75 -16.87 6.93
CA VAL A 312 13.76 -17.08 7.99
C VAL A 312 13.34 -18.28 8.87
N LYS A 313 12.04 -18.41 9.15
CA LYS A 313 11.43 -19.54 9.88
C LYS A 313 11.74 -20.91 9.28
N SER A 314 11.94 -21.00 7.96
CA SER A 314 12.26 -22.27 7.30
C SER A 314 13.68 -22.77 7.60
N LEU A 315 14.59 -21.85 7.96
CA LEU A 315 15.98 -22.14 8.29
C LEU A 315 16.14 -22.47 9.78
N ASP A 316 15.16 -22.09 10.60
CA ASP A 316 15.15 -22.28 12.04
C ASP A 316 15.01 -23.74 12.45
N ARG A 317 16.03 -24.24 13.15
CA ARG A 317 16.06 -25.59 13.74
C ARG A 317 15.97 -25.57 15.26
N SER A 318 16.05 -24.39 15.88
CA SER A 318 16.11 -24.21 17.33
C SER A 318 14.79 -23.69 17.93
N GLY A 319 13.78 -23.42 17.09
CA GLY A 319 12.45 -22.98 17.51
C GLY A 319 12.42 -21.52 17.94
N ARG A 320 13.35 -20.70 17.43
CA ARG A 320 13.56 -19.30 17.84
C ARG A 320 12.82 -18.29 16.98
N VAL A 321 12.32 -18.69 15.81
CA VAL A 321 11.66 -17.78 14.88
C VAL A 321 10.15 -17.92 15.01
N LEU A 322 9.49 -16.78 15.22
CA LEU A 322 8.05 -16.61 15.33
C LEU A 322 7.56 -15.93 14.07
N TYR A 323 6.88 -16.68 13.21
CA TYR A 323 6.45 -16.21 11.90
C TYR A 323 5.05 -15.61 11.99
N VAL A 324 4.86 -14.44 11.40
CA VAL A 324 3.57 -13.75 11.30
C VAL A 324 3.32 -13.40 9.84
N SER A 325 2.09 -13.62 9.35
CA SER A 325 1.72 -13.25 7.98
C SER A 325 0.25 -12.85 7.88
N SER A 326 -0.15 -12.35 6.70
CA SER A 326 -1.50 -11.85 6.46
C SER A 326 -2.00 -12.10 5.05
N PHE A 327 -3.29 -12.42 4.93
CA PHE A 327 -4.03 -12.41 3.67
C PHE A 327 -4.58 -11.03 3.28
N SER A 328 -4.50 -10.05 4.19
CA SER A 328 -5.23 -8.78 4.07
C SER A 328 -4.64 -7.83 3.02
N LYS A 329 -3.33 -7.92 2.76
CA LYS A 329 -2.65 -7.14 1.71
C LYS A 329 -2.92 -7.66 0.29
N VAL A 330 -3.18 -8.96 0.20
CA VAL A 330 -3.24 -9.69 -1.06
C VAL A 330 -4.68 -9.82 -1.59
N LEU A 331 -5.65 -10.01 -0.69
CA LEU A 331 -7.05 -10.17 -1.07
C LEU A 331 -7.85 -8.89 -0.85
N ALA A 332 -8.00 -8.43 0.40
CA ALA A 332 -8.63 -7.15 0.70
C ALA A 332 -8.42 -6.77 2.18
N PRO A 333 -8.19 -5.48 2.50
CA PRO A 333 -8.08 -5.02 3.88
C PRO A 333 -9.32 -5.29 4.74
N GLY A 334 -10.49 -5.44 4.11
CA GLY A 334 -11.76 -5.74 4.79
C GLY A 334 -11.87 -7.17 5.32
N LEU A 335 -11.05 -8.11 4.83
CA LEU A 335 -11.09 -9.51 5.31
C LEU A 335 -10.50 -9.66 6.70
N ARG A 336 -9.46 -8.88 7.02
CA ARG A 336 -8.73 -8.92 8.30
C ARG A 336 -8.41 -10.34 8.74
N LEU A 337 -7.83 -11.13 7.84
CA LEU A 337 -7.33 -12.47 8.14
C LEU A 337 -5.80 -12.49 8.07
N GLY A 338 -5.20 -13.15 9.03
CA GLY A 338 -3.78 -13.47 9.09
C GLY A 338 -3.57 -14.72 9.93
N PHE A 339 -2.32 -15.07 10.15
CA PHE A 339 -1.96 -16.19 10.99
C PHE A 339 -0.55 -15.99 11.55
N MET A 340 -0.25 -16.70 12.62
CA MET A 340 1.10 -16.84 13.16
C MET A 340 1.48 -18.31 13.27
N VAL A 341 2.77 -18.59 13.08
CA VAL A 341 3.38 -19.91 13.28
C VAL A 341 4.46 -19.79 14.34
N ALA A 342 4.30 -20.53 15.43
CA ALA A 342 5.18 -20.51 16.58
C ALA A 342 5.13 -21.84 17.33
N PRO A 343 6.10 -22.12 18.24
CA PRO A 343 6.06 -23.34 19.04
C PRO A 343 4.71 -23.52 19.75
N ALA A 344 4.17 -24.75 19.76
CA ALA A 344 2.85 -25.06 20.31
C ALA A 344 2.59 -24.51 21.73
N PRO A 345 3.56 -24.49 22.68
CA PRO A 345 3.37 -23.86 23.99
C PRO A 345 3.03 -22.36 23.90
N LEU A 346 3.67 -21.63 22.98
CA LEU A 346 3.41 -20.21 22.76
C LEU A 346 2.03 -20.02 22.14
N ILE A 347 1.67 -20.82 21.13
CA ILE A 347 0.35 -20.75 20.48
C ILE A 347 -0.79 -20.99 21.48
N ARG A 348 -0.64 -21.93 22.42
CA ARG A 348 -1.63 -22.13 23.49
C ARG A 348 -1.82 -20.87 24.35
N LYS A 349 -0.74 -20.17 24.70
CA LYS A 349 -0.80 -18.92 25.46
C LYS A 349 -1.37 -17.76 24.64
N ALA A 350 -0.99 -17.65 23.37
CA ALA A 350 -1.51 -16.66 22.45
C ALA A 350 -3.03 -16.84 22.24
N ARG A 351 -3.51 -18.07 22.14
CA ARG A 351 -4.94 -18.39 22.05
C ARG A 351 -5.72 -17.99 23.30
N GLN A 352 -5.16 -18.25 24.50
CA GLN A 352 -5.74 -17.80 25.77
C GLN A 352 -5.86 -16.26 25.80
N LEU A 353 -4.78 -15.55 25.47
CA LEU A 353 -4.76 -14.10 25.45
C LEU A 353 -5.72 -13.52 24.38
N ARG A 354 -5.74 -14.09 23.18
CA ARG A 354 -6.64 -13.70 22.09
C ARG A 354 -8.09 -13.70 22.58
N SER A 355 -8.49 -14.74 23.32
CA SER A 355 -9.86 -14.89 23.80
C SER A 355 -10.38 -13.76 24.70
N LEU A 356 -9.47 -12.98 25.32
CA LEU A 356 -9.80 -11.80 26.12
C LEU A 356 -10.14 -10.56 25.27
N ILE A 357 -9.65 -10.52 24.02
CA ILE A 357 -9.82 -9.41 23.07
C ILE A 357 -10.92 -9.74 22.07
N SER A 358 -10.87 -10.98 21.56
CA SER A 358 -11.82 -11.55 20.60
C SER A 358 -11.68 -13.07 20.67
N ARG A 359 -12.78 -13.80 20.92
CA ARG A 359 -12.74 -15.27 21.09
C ARG A 359 -11.95 -15.97 19.98
N HIS A 360 -12.37 -15.74 18.73
CA HIS A 360 -11.69 -16.16 17.51
C HIS A 360 -12.11 -15.24 16.35
N PRO A 361 -11.33 -15.17 15.25
CA PRO A 361 -11.77 -14.51 14.03
C PRO A 361 -13.12 -15.05 13.53
N PRO A 362 -13.99 -14.28 12.86
CA PRO A 362 -15.31 -14.76 12.44
C PRO A 362 -15.25 -16.09 11.68
N ALA A 363 -15.88 -17.13 12.23
CA ALA A 363 -15.73 -18.51 11.76
C ALA A 363 -16.24 -18.70 10.32
N ASN A 364 -17.33 -18.00 9.95
CA ASN A 364 -17.81 -17.97 8.58
C ASN A 364 -16.76 -17.40 7.60
N ASN A 365 -16.05 -16.33 7.97
CA ASN A 365 -14.98 -15.76 7.13
C ASN A 365 -13.78 -16.71 7.05
N GLN A 366 -13.44 -17.38 8.16
CA GLN A 366 -12.40 -18.40 8.14
C GLN A 366 -12.76 -19.55 7.19
N ARG A 367 -14.00 -20.05 7.26
CA ARG A 367 -14.51 -21.12 6.39
C ARG A 367 -14.49 -20.73 4.92
N ILE A 368 -14.91 -19.50 4.60
CA ILE A 368 -14.85 -18.97 3.22
C ILE A 368 -13.40 -18.98 2.71
N MET A 369 -12.45 -18.52 3.52
CA MET A 369 -11.03 -18.54 3.16
C MET A 369 -10.49 -19.97 3.01
N GLY A 370 -10.87 -20.89 3.89
CA GLY A 370 -10.51 -22.31 3.78
C GLY A 370 -11.01 -22.91 2.47
N LEU A 371 -12.26 -22.65 2.08
CA LEU A 371 -12.80 -23.07 0.78
C LEU A 371 -12.09 -22.41 -0.40
N PHE A 372 -11.74 -21.12 -0.27
CA PHE A 372 -11.04 -20.37 -1.31
C PHE A 372 -9.64 -20.92 -1.61
N LEU A 373 -8.93 -21.38 -0.57
CA LEU A 373 -7.66 -22.12 -0.70
C LEU A 373 -7.90 -23.55 -1.23
N SER A 374 -8.89 -24.26 -0.68
CA SER A 374 -9.23 -25.63 -1.04
C SER A 374 -9.51 -25.78 -2.53
N LEU A 375 -10.27 -24.85 -3.11
CA LEU A 375 -10.68 -24.85 -4.51
C LEU A 375 -9.62 -24.30 -5.48
N GLY A 376 -8.46 -23.87 -4.98
CA GLY A 376 -7.35 -23.37 -5.80
C GLY A 376 -7.55 -21.95 -6.34
N TYR A 377 -8.59 -21.23 -5.90
CA TYR A 377 -8.85 -19.86 -6.35
C TYR A 377 -7.75 -18.89 -5.89
N TYR A 378 -7.17 -19.13 -4.71
CA TYR A 378 -6.03 -18.36 -4.23
C TYR A 378 -4.87 -18.34 -5.23
N ASP A 379 -4.50 -19.50 -5.79
CA ASP A 379 -3.39 -19.62 -6.73
C ASP A 379 -3.66 -18.94 -8.07
N GLN A 380 -4.92 -19.01 -8.51
CA GLN A 380 -5.36 -18.28 -9.68
C GLN A 380 -5.28 -16.76 -9.45
N THR A 381 -5.76 -16.29 -8.29
CA THR A 381 -5.71 -14.87 -7.91
C THR A 381 -4.28 -14.39 -7.77
N MET A 382 -3.37 -15.18 -7.17
CA MET A 382 -1.97 -14.79 -6.98
C MET A 382 -1.24 -14.63 -8.30
N ARG A 383 -1.44 -15.56 -9.24
CA ARG A 383 -0.87 -15.45 -10.59
C ARG A 383 -1.32 -14.17 -11.29
N ARG A 384 -2.62 -13.85 -11.24
CA ARG A 384 -3.17 -12.62 -11.84
C ARG A 384 -2.62 -11.37 -11.15
N LEU A 385 -2.58 -11.36 -9.82
CA LEU A 385 -2.06 -10.24 -9.03
C LEU A 385 -0.59 -9.98 -9.36
N ASN A 386 0.24 -11.03 -9.39
CA ASN A 386 1.67 -10.91 -9.68
C ASN A 386 1.93 -10.45 -11.12
N GLN A 387 1.14 -10.90 -12.09
CA GLN A 387 1.22 -10.38 -13.46
C GLN A 387 0.94 -8.88 -13.51
N GLU A 388 -0.12 -8.41 -12.84
CA GLU A 388 -0.46 -6.99 -12.84
C GLU A 388 0.55 -6.13 -12.07
N LEU A 389 0.99 -6.57 -10.89
CA LEU A 389 2.01 -5.85 -10.13
C LEU A 389 3.35 -5.81 -10.88
N ALA A 390 3.72 -6.87 -11.59
CA ALA A 390 4.91 -6.86 -12.46
C ALA A 390 4.80 -5.83 -13.57
N GLN A 391 3.65 -5.75 -14.25
CA GLN A 391 3.42 -4.75 -15.30
C GLN A 391 3.48 -3.33 -14.74
N ARG A 392 2.84 -3.08 -13.60
CA ARG A 392 2.88 -1.78 -12.92
C ARG A 392 4.29 -1.40 -12.50
N TRP A 393 5.04 -2.35 -11.94
CA TRP A 393 6.43 -2.15 -11.55
C TRP A 393 7.31 -1.80 -12.76
N GLN A 394 7.16 -2.54 -13.87
CA GLN A 394 7.89 -2.26 -15.10
C GLN A 394 7.57 -0.86 -15.64
N GLN A 395 6.28 -0.48 -15.67
CA GLN A 395 5.86 0.86 -16.12
C GLN A 395 6.40 1.97 -15.22
N MET A 396 6.38 1.77 -13.90
CA MET A 396 6.96 2.73 -12.95
C MET A 396 8.47 2.84 -13.13
N ARG A 397 9.17 1.71 -13.26
CA ARG A 397 10.61 1.68 -13.49
C ARG A 397 11.01 2.43 -14.75
N GLU A 398 10.32 2.16 -15.87
CA GLU A 398 10.57 2.85 -17.13
C GLU A 398 10.30 4.35 -17.01
N ALA A 399 9.21 4.75 -16.35
CA ALA A 399 8.85 6.14 -16.17
C ALA A 399 9.87 6.88 -15.28
N LEU A 400 10.31 6.27 -14.17
CA LEU A 400 11.31 6.87 -13.28
C LEU A 400 12.65 7.04 -13.99
N ASN A 401 13.10 6.03 -14.74
CA ASN A 401 14.31 6.12 -15.57
C ASN A 401 14.20 7.20 -16.66
N HIS A 402 13.03 7.35 -17.27
CA HIS A 402 12.83 8.29 -18.36
C HIS A 402 12.67 9.74 -17.90
N TYR A 403 11.97 9.99 -16.79
CA TYR A 403 11.62 11.34 -16.34
C TYR A 403 12.48 11.88 -15.17
N LEU A 404 13.11 11.02 -14.38
CA LEU A 404 13.75 11.40 -13.11
C LEU A 404 15.20 10.86 -12.95
N SER A 405 15.83 10.40 -14.03
CA SER A 405 17.19 9.81 -14.06
C SER A 405 18.27 10.54 -13.26
N THR A 406 18.22 11.88 -13.19
CA THR A 406 19.23 12.72 -12.52
C THR A 406 18.77 13.26 -11.17
N ALA A 407 17.49 13.10 -10.83
CA ALA A 407 16.87 13.73 -9.66
C ALA A 407 16.67 12.75 -8.50
N ILE A 408 16.68 11.44 -8.76
CA ILE A 408 16.41 10.42 -7.75
C ILE A 408 17.35 9.23 -7.81
N VAL A 409 17.45 8.53 -6.68
CA VAL A 409 18.07 7.21 -6.57
C VAL A 409 17.10 6.27 -5.85
N THR A 410 17.05 5.01 -6.24
CA THR A 410 16.17 4.00 -5.63
C THR A 410 16.96 2.77 -5.22
N SER A 411 16.49 2.08 -4.17
CA SER A 411 17.05 0.80 -3.76
C SER A 411 16.71 -0.29 -4.77
N ARG A 412 17.57 -1.31 -4.84
CA ARG A 412 17.26 -2.52 -5.60
C ARG A 412 16.21 -3.33 -4.86
N THR A 413 15.14 -3.66 -5.55
CA THR A 413 14.09 -4.55 -5.03
C THR A 413 13.90 -5.72 -6.00
N VAL A 414 13.57 -6.88 -5.46
CA VAL A 414 13.26 -8.09 -6.24
C VAL A 414 11.75 -8.34 -6.37
N GLY A 415 10.96 -7.28 -6.13
CA GLY A 415 9.50 -7.31 -6.13
C GLY A 415 8.94 -6.31 -5.13
N GLY A 416 7.77 -6.62 -4.60
CA GLY A 416 7.08 -5.77 -3.64
C GLY A 416 6.14 -4.75 -4.29
N SER A 417 5.29 -4.16 -3.46
CA SER A 417 4.28 -3.21 -3.89
C SER A 417 4.73 -1.75 -3.83
N THR A 418 5.97 -1.47 -3.43
CA THR A 418 6.48 -0.10 -3.21
C THR A 418 7.91 0.10 -3.67
N CYS A 419 8.21 1.31 -4.14
CA CYS A 419 9.57 1.77 -4.43
C CYS A 419 10.01 2.81 -3.38
N TRP A 420 11.21 2.64 -2.84
CA TRP A 420 11.84 3.60 -1.93
C TRP A 420 12.68 4.59 -2.73
N ILE A 421 12.32 5.88 -2.66
CA ILE A 421 12.92 6.94 -3.47
C ILE A 421 13.73 7.87 -2.58
N GLN A 422 15.02 8.03 -2.90
CA GLN A 422 15.87 9.11 -2.45
C GLN A 422 15.76 10.26 -3.44
N GLY A 423 15.25 11.40 -3.00
CA GLY A 423 15.31 12.66 -3.75
C GLY A 423 16.57 13.47 -3.42
N PRO A 424 16.68 14.70 -3.94
CA PRO A 424 17.78 15.61 -3.64
C PRO A 424 17.87 15.93 -2.14
N ASP A 425 19.06 16.19 -1.61
CA ASP A 425 19.26 16.44 -0.17
C ASP A 425 18.44 17.62 0.37
N SER A 426 18.15 18.62 -0.47
CA SER A 426 17.31 19.78 -0.15
C SER A 426 15.80 19.47 -0.10
N LEU A 427 15.39 18.27 -0.53
CA LEU A 427 13.99 17.88 -0.58
C LEU A 427 13.43 17.68 0.84
N ASN A 428 12.30 18.33 1.12
CA ASN A 428 11.44 17.98 2.25
C ASN A 428 10.24 17.17 1.74
N SER A 429 10.24 15.86 1.96
CA SER A 429 9.24 14.95 1.41
C SER A 429 7.82 15.21 1.90
N GLN A 430 7.64 15.74 3.13
CA GLN A 430 6.32 16.10 3.63
C GLN A 430 5.73 17.28 2.85
N ARG A 431 6.51 18.34 2.64
CA ARG A 431 6.07 19.50 1.84
C ARG A 431 5.90 19.11 0.37
N PHE A 432 6.82 18.33 -0.18
CA PHE A 432 6.74 17.83 -1.55
C PHE A 432 5.48 16.99 -1.78
N ALA A 433 5.14 16.10 -0.84
CA ALA A 433 3.90 15.32 -0.91
C ALA A 433 2.64 16.20 -0.85
N ALA A 434 2.66 17.27 -0.06
CA ALA A 434 1.55 18.22 -0.01
C ALA A 434 1.37 18.98 -1.33
N GLU A 435 2.45 19.40 -1.99
CA GLU A 435 2.38 20.02 -3.32
C GLU A 435 1.95 19.02 -4.40
N ALA A 436 2.48 17.79 -4.37
CA ALA A 436 2.08 16.72 -5.28
C ALA A 436 0.58 16.40 -5.16
N ALA A 437 0.03 16.41 -3.94
CA ALA A 437 -1.38 16.19 -3.70
C ALA A 437 -2.27 17.25 -4.36
N LYS A 438 -1.83 18.51 -4.47
CA LYS A 438 -2.58 19.57 -5.18
C LYS A 438 -2.69 19.27 -6.68
N MET A 439 -1.75 18.52 -7.24
CA MET A 439 -1.75 18.05 -8.63
C MET A 439 -2.47 16.70 -8.80
N GLY A 440 -3.10 16.17 -7.74
CA GLY A 440 -3.78 14.88 -7.78
C GLY A 440 -2.85 13.66 -7.62
N ILE A 441 -1.60 13.88 -7.21
CA ILE A 441 -0.58 12.84 -7.02
C ILE A 441 -0.39 12.58 -5.53
N LEU A 442 -0.66 11.37 -5.06
CA LEU A 442 -0.39 10.97 -3.69
C LEU A 442 0.90 10.17 -3.62
N ILE A 443 1.83 10.57 -2.76
CA ILE A 443 3.08 9.88 -2.45
C ILE A 443 3.21 9.76 -0.94
N GLU A 444 4.05 8.85 -0.43
CA GLU A 444 4.20 8.67 1.02
C GLU A 444 5.52 9.23 1.56
N PRO A 445 5.50 10.30 2.38
CA PRO A 445 6.64 10.69 3.21
C PRO A 445 7.00 9.59 4.21
N VAL A 446 8.29 9.48 4.53
CA VAL A 446 8.80 8.31 5.27
C VAL A 446 9.06 8.54 6.76
N SER A 447 8.89 9.78 7.24
CA SER A 447 9.24 10.17 8.60
C SER A 447 8.58 9.32 9.69
N ARG A 448 7.39 8.74 9.43
CA ARG A 448 6.69 7.84 10.35
C ARG A 448 7.46 6.55 10.63
N PHE A 449 8.26 6.08 9.68
CA PHE A 449 9.02 4.83 9.79
C PHE A 449 10.31 4.98 10.61
N TYR A 450 10.72 6.20 10.92
CA TYR A 450 11.89 6.47 11.77
C TYR A 450 11.47 6.70 13.23
N GLY A 451 12.02 5.90 14.14
CA GLY A 451 11.87 6.05 15.59
C GLY A 451 13.00 6.86 16.21
N GLY A 452 14.14 6.98 15.52
CA GLY A 452 15.27 7.80 15.93
C GLY A 452 14.96 9.30 15.99
N LYS A 453 15.84 10.04 16.69
CA LYS A 453 15.74 11.50 16.83
C LYS A 453 15.94 12.23 15.49
N THR A 454 16.86 11.73 14.67
CA THR A 454 17.19 12.28 13.36
C THR A 454 16.40 11.54 12.29
N LYS A 455 15.53 12.26 11.57
CA LYS A 455 14.65 11.67 10.55
C LYS A 455 15.01 12.24 9.18
N PRO A 456 15.45 11.40 8.22
CA PRO A 456 15.71 11.85 6.85
C PRO A 456 14.45 12.48 6.22
N GLN A 457 14.61 13.61 5.55
CA GLN A 457 13.51 14.36 4.94
C GLN A 457 13.44 14.17 3.42
N HIS A 458 14.53 13.77 2.77
CA HIS A 458 14.60 13.66 1.31
C HIS A 458 14.15 12.31 0.75
N TYR A 459 13.59 11.43 1.59
CA TYR A 459 13.05 10.14 1.16
C TYR A 459 11.52 10.14 1.12
N PHE A 460 10.97 9.44 0.12
CA PHE A 460 9.54 9.16 -0.03
C PHE A 460 9.32 7.79 -0.67
N ARG A 461 8.09 7.28 -0.65
CA ARG A 461 7.71 6.02 -1.31
C ARG A 461 6.67 6.26 -2.39
N LEU A 462 6.73 5.40 -3.40
CA LEU A 462 5.70 5.25 -4.42
C LEU A 462 5.14 3.84 -4.35
N GLY A 463 3.87 3.70 -3.95
CA GLY A 463 3.14 2.43 -3.99
C GLY A 463 2.51 2.17 -5.36
N VAL A 464 2.52 0.92 -5.81
CA VAL A 464 1.91 0.50 -7.09
C VAL A 464 0.67 -0.39 -6.92
N SER A 465 0.31 -0.73 -5.68
CA SER A 465 -0.80 -1.67 -5.41
C SER A 465 -2.18 -1.11 -5.79
N SER A 466 -2.40 0.20 -5.67
CA SER A 466 -3.70 0.84 -5.94
C SER A 466 -3.82 1.58 -7.26
N ILE A 467 -2.71 1.98 -7.88
CA ILE A 467 -2.73 2.79 -9.11
C ILE A 467 -2.90 1.91 -10.36
N PRO A 468 -3.83 2.25 -11.29
CA PRO A 468 -3.96 1.54 -12.56
C PRO A 468 -2.74 1.72 -13.46
N THR A 469 -2.32 0.65 -14.14
CA THR A 469 -1.14 0.63 -15.04
C THR A 469 -1.08 1.80 -16.03
N PRO A 470 -2.18 2.19 -16.74
CA PRO A 470 -2.13 3.30 -17.70
C PRO A 470 -1.87 4.67 -17.08
N LYS A 471 -2.10 4.83 -15.77
CA LYS A 471 -1.97 6.11 -15.05
C LYS A 471 -0.57 6.34 -14.48
N ILE A 472 0.26 5.30 -14.43
CA ILE A 472 1.60 5.35 -13.82
C ILE A 472 2.50 6.32 -14.57
N ARG A 473 2.61 6.18 -15.90
CA ARG A 473 3.47 7.04 -16.72
C ARG A 473 3.08 8.52 -16.61
N GLU A 474 1.79 8.81 -16.74
CA GLU A 474 1.23 10.17 -16.63
C GLU A 474 1.52 10.77 -15.25
N GLY A 475 1.25 10.02 -14.18
CA GLY A 475 1.47 10.49 -12.81
C GLY A 475 2.95 10.77 -12.51
N ILE A 476 3.86 9.91 -12.97
CA ILE A 476 5.32 10.12 -12.80
C ILE A 476 5.81 11.29 -13.65
N GLY A 477 5.29 11.47 -14.86
CA GLY A 477 5.62 12.63 -15.70
C GLY A 477 5.25 13.95 -15.02
N GLN A 478 4.08 14.03 -14.38
CA GLN A 478 3.68 15.22 -13.61
C GLN A 478 4.51 15.39 -12.33
N LEU A 479 4.84 14.29 -11.65
CA LEU A 479 5.72 14.32 -10.47
C LEU A 479 7.12 14.85 -10.84
N ALA A 480 7.62 14.50 -12.02
CA ALA A 480 8.90 14.99 -12.52
C ALA A 480 8.89 16.49 -12.80
N GLN A 481 7.80 17.01 -13.38
CA GLN A 481 7.63 18.46 -13.55
C GLN A 481 7.68 19.19 -12.21
N LEU A 482 7.02 18.65 -11.18
CA LEU A 482 7.06 19.23 -9.83
C LEU A 482 8.46 19.16 -9.23
N MET A 483 9.19 18.04 -9.38
CA MET A 483 10.56 17.89 -8.90
C MET A 483 11.50 18.93 -9.54
N HIS A 484 11.37 19.15 -10.85
CA HIS A 484 12.17 20.17 -11.54
C HIS A 484 11.86 21.59 -11.04
N GLN A 485 10.59 21.92 -10.83
CA GLN A 485 10.20 23.20 -10.23
C GLN A 485 10.76 23.37 -8.82
N TRP A 486 10.77 22.29 -8.03
CA TRP A 486 11.30 22.27 -6.67
C TRP A 486 12.79 22.62 -6.62
N GLN A 487 13.58 22.01 -7.50
CA GLN A 487 15.03 22.26 -7.61
C GLN A 487 15.34 23.70 -8.08
N GLN A 488 14.42 24.34 -8.82
CA GLN A 488 14.58 25.73 -9.26
C GLN A 488 14.30 26.76 -8.15
N HIS A 489 13.47 26.43 -7.16
CA HIS A 489 13.06 27.35 -6.08
C HIS A 489 13.83 27.15 -4.76
N SER A 490 14.80 26.23 -4.72
CA SER A 490 15.60 26.01 -3.52
C SER A 490 16.61 27.15 -3.34
N ASP A 491 16.61 27.82 -2.18
CA ASP A 491 17.46 28.98 -1.82
C ASP A 491 18.98 28.70 -1.78
N GLU A 492 19.43 27.51 -2.18
CA GLU A 492 20.85 27.26 -2.38
C GLU A 492 21.32 28.03 -3.62
N PRO A 493 22.46 28.75 -3.56
CA PRO A 493 23.00 29.38 -4.74
C PRO A 493 23.19 28.30 -5.81
N GLN A 494 22.41 28.39 -6.89
CA GLN A 494 22.70 27.70 -8.13
C GLN A 494 24.05 28.24 -8.60
N GLY A 495 25.13 27.65 -8.07
CA GLY A 495 26.46 27.82 -8.62
C GLY A 495 26.30 27.55 -10.10
N GLN A 496 26.70 28.51 -10.93
CA GLN A 496 26.57 28.47 -12.38
C GLN A 496 26.90 27.05 -12.86
N THR A 497 25.88 26.26 -13.20
CA THR A 497 26.08 24.82 -13.37
C THR A 497 26.89 24.63 -14.64
N ASP A 498 28.20 24.45 -14.48
CA ASP A 498 29.10 24.18 -15.59
C ASP A 498 28.84 22.76 -16.08
N TYR A 499 27.97 22.63 -17.07
CA TYR A 499 27.70 21.36 -17.74
C TYR A 499 28.86 20.93 -18.66
N GLY A 500 29.90 21.77 -18.77
CA GLY A 500 31.06 21.56 -19.61
C GLY A 500 30.95 22.23 -20.97
N GLN A 501 31.77 21.79 -21.91
CA GLN A 501 31.79 22.32 -23.27
C GLN A 501 30.66 21.71 -24.10
N ARG A 502 29.82 22.56 -24.69
CA ARG A 502 28.77 22.13 -25.63
C ARG A 502 29.39 21.59 -26.93
N LEU A 503 28.94 20.42 -27.36
CA LEU A 503 29.25 19.86 -28.66
C LEU A 503 28.30 20.42 -29.74
N ARG A 504 28.85 20.76 -30.91
CA ARG A 504 28.11 21.33 -32.06
C ARG A 504 28.71 20.85 -33.38
N GLY A 505 27.93 20.88 -34.46
CA GLY A 505 28.38 20.57 -35.82
C GLY A 505 29.19 19.26 -35.96
N ASP A 506 30.32 19.33 -36.67
CA ASP A 506 31.16 18.16 -36.98
C ASP A 506 31.77 17.51 -35.74
N ALA A 507 32.08 18.29 -34.70
CA ALA A 507 32.61 17.75 -33.44
C ALA A 507 31.57 16.84 -32.74
N LEU A 508 30.30 17.22 -32.79
CA LEU A 508 29.21 16.39 -32.28
C LEU A 508 29.05 15.11 -33.10
N ARG A 509 29.13 15.20 -34.43
CA ARG A 509 29.02 14.06 -35.34
C ARG A 509 30.15 13.05 -35.13
N GLN A 510 31.39 13.53 -35.06
CA GLN A 510 32.56 12.68 -34.83
C GLN A 510 32.47 12.00 -33.47
N PHE A 511 32.14 12.76 -32.42
CA PHE A 511 31.97 12.21 -31.08
C PHE A 511 30.91 11.12 -31.04
N ALA A 512 29.70 11.38 -31.54
CA ALA A 512 28.61 10.41 -31.51
C ALA A 512 28.89 9.13 -32.32
N SER A 513 29.74 9.18 -33.35
CA SER A 513 30.05 8.02 -34.21
C SER A 513 31.01 6.98 -33.61
N GLN A 514 31.71 7.34 -32.53
CA GLN A 514 32.82 6.56 -31.97
C GLN A 514 32.68 6.32 -30.47
N CYS A 515 31.46 6.45 -29.93
CA CYS A 515 31.27 6.60 -28.49
C CYS A 515 30.40 5.49 -27.91
N GLU A 516 30.86 4.95 -26.78
CA GLU A 516 30.07 4.11 -25.90
C GLU A 516 29.79 4.85 -24.59
N PHE A 517 28.52 5.02 -24.26
CA PHE A 517 28.10 5.58 -22.99
C PHE A 517 27.97 4.49 -21.94
N ILE A 518 28.39 4.78 -20.71
CA ILE A 518 28.33 3.86 -19.58
C ILE A 518 27.76 4.62 -18.38
N GLY A 519 26.68 4.11 -17.81
CA GLY A 519 25.98 4.76 -16.72
C GLY A 519 25.28 3.78 -15.79
N ARG A 520 24.46 4.33 -14.90
CA ARG A 520 23.57 3.57 -14.03
C ARG A 520 22.16 4.14 -14.13
N THR A 521 21.17 3.27 -14.06
CA THR A 521 19.78 3.67 -13.94
C THR A 521 19.47 4.19 -12.54
N VAL A 522 18.25 4.72 -12.30
CA VAL A 522 17.87 5.17 -10.95
C VAL A 522 17.85 4.03 -9.93
N PHE A 523 17.72 2.78 -10.41
CA PHE A 523 17.78 1.54 -9.62
C PHE A 523 19.22 1.02 -9.42
N GLY A 524 20.21 1.78 -9.90
CA GLY A 524 21.63 1.45 -9.83
C GLY A 524 22.08 0.36 -10.80
N ASP A 525 21.21 -0.13 -11.70
CA ASP A 525 21.59 -1.13 -12.71
C ASP A 525 22.57 -0.51 -13.70
N PRO A 526 23.72 -1.15 -13.99
CA PRO A 526 24.63 -0.63 -15.00
C PRO A 526 23.98 -0.72 -16.39
N TYR A 527 24.23 0.28 -17.22
CA TYR A 527 23.86 0.25 -18.62
C TYR A 527 25.03 0.71 -19.50
N ARG A 528 25.01 0.27 -20.75
CA ARG A 528 25.91 0.72 -21.81
C ARG A 528 25.16 0.97 -23.10
N ILE A 529 25.50 2.04 -23.80
CA ILE A 529 24.90 2.42 -25.09
C ILE A 529 26.03 2.58 -26.09
N LYS A 530 26.05 1.72 -27.10
CA LYS A 530 27.01 1.79 -28.21
C LYS A 530 26.37 2.55 -29.37
N LEU A 531 27.07 3.57 -29.84
CA LEU A 531 26.68 4.32 -31.03
C LEU A 531 27.57 3.91 -32.22
N ALA A 532 26.96 3.72 -33.38
CA ALA A 532 27.67 3.47 -34.63
C ALA A 532 27.57 4.67 -35.57
N ALA A 533 28.58 4.82 -36.43
CA ALA A 533 28.68 5.91 -37.41
C ALA A 533 27.53 5.96 -38.43
N ASP A 534 26.87 4.83 -38.68
CA ASP A 534 25.72 4.72 -39.58
C ASP A 534 24.39 5.22 -38.97
N GLY A 535 24.44 5.74 -37.73
CA GLY A 535 23.26 6.21 -37.00
C GLY A 535 22.53 5.11 -36.24
N SER A 536 23.02 3.86 -36.22
CA SER A 536 22.46 2.81 -35.37
C SER A 536 22.97 2.92 -33.92
N MET A 537 22.17 2.46 -32.97
CA MET A 537 22.57 2.34 -31.57
C MET A 537 22.11 1.01 -30.95
N GLN A 538 22.91 0.51 -30.01
CA GLN A 538 22.63 -0.70 -29.24
C GLN A 538 22.74 -0.39 -27.75
N GLY A 539 21.72 -0.75 -26.99
CA GLY A 539 21.66 -0.58 -25.54
C GLY A 539 21.74 -1.91 -24.83
N PHE A 540 22.45 -1.95 -23.72
CA PHE A 540 22.50 -3.10 -22.82
C PHE A 540 22.31 -2.62 -21.38
N GLU A 541 21.53 -3.35 -20.60
CA GLU A 541 21.22 -3.05 -19.21
C GLU A 541 21.33 -4.31 -18.35
N GLY A 542 21.90 -4.17 -17.15
CA GLY A 542 22.14 -5.26 -16.21
C GLY A 542 23.60 -5.74 -16.21
N TYR A 543 23.99 -6.52 -15.19
CA TYR A 543 25.38 -6.97 -15.01
C TYR A 543 25.81 -8.02 -16.04
N HIS A 544 24.86 -8.73 -16.62
CA HIS A 544 25.08 -9.76 -17.63
C HIS A 544 24.37 -9.42 -18.95
N ASP A 545 24.13 -8.13 -19.21
CA ASP A 545 23.44 -7.64 -20.43
C ASP A 545 22.08 -8.34 -20.66
N GLU A 546 21.36 -8.59 -19.56
CA GLU A 546 20.09 -9.33 -19.52
C GLU A 546 18.98 -8.63 -20.30
N LYS A 547 19.07 -7.30 -20.41
CA LYS A 547 18.15 -6.48 -21.18
C LYS A 547 18.90 -5.78 -22.30
N GLN A 548 18.35 -5.85 -23.49
CA GLN A 548 18.93 -5.24 -24.68
C GLN A 548 17.85 -4.54 -25.48
N ASP A 549 18.21 -3.44 -26.11
CA ASP A 549 17.36 -2.77 -27.07
C ASP A 549 18.21 -2.17 -28.20
N THR A 550 17.57 -1.89 -29.31
CA THR A 550 18.23 -1.25 -30.46
C THR A 550 17.49 0.03 -30.82
N GLY A 551 18.17 0.92 -31.53
CA GLY A 551 17.54 2.15 -31.98
C GLY A 551 18.38 2.88 -33.00
N LYS A 552 18.00 4.14 -33.22
CA LYS A 552 18.71 5.05 -34.12
C LYS A 552 19.00 6.37 -33.44
N TRP A 553 20.10 6.98 -33.84
CA TRP A 553 20.44 8.35 -33.51
C TRP A 553 20.72 9.14 -34.79
N TRP A 554 20.47 10.44 -34.75
CA TRP A 554 20.76 11.35 -35.85
C TRP A 554 20.98 12.77 -35.33
N LEU A 555 21.45 13.65 -36.21
CA LEU A 555 21.61 15.07 -35.93
C LEU A 555 20.62 15.86 -36.77
N ASP A 556 19.98 16.85 -36.15
CA ASP A 556 19.28 17.93 -36.85
C ASP A 556 19.80 19.26 -36.30
N GLY A 557 20.59 19.96 -37.12
CA GLY A 557 21.41 21.09 -36.68
C GLY A 557 22.39 20.70 -35.56
N ASP A 558 22.36 21.46 -34.46
CA ASP A 558 23.18 21.24 -33.26
C ASP A 558 22.47 20.37 -32.19
N THR A 559 21.38 19.70 -32.57
CA THR A 559 20.60 18.84 -31.67
C THR A 559 20.84 17.38 -32.01
N TRP A 560 21.22 16.59 -31.00
CA TRP A 560 21.36 15.15 -31.12
C TRP A 560 20.06 14.46 -30.76
N TYR A 561 19.52 13.66 -31.68
CA TYR A 561 18.30 12.91 -31.50
C TYR A 561 18.57 11.43 -31.32
N ARG A 562 17.76 10.76 -30.52
CA ARG A 562 17.69 9.29 -30.45
C ARG A 562 16.25 8.79 -30.42
N GLN A 563 16.07 7.58 -30.92
CA GLN A 563 14.84 6.80 -30.78
C GLN A 563 15.17 5.32 -30.63
N TRP A 564 14.75 4.74 -29.52
CA TRP A 564 14.81 3.30 -29.25
C TRP A 564 13.63 2.56 -29.89
N GLN A 565 13.72 1.24 -30.05
CA GLN A 565 12.58 0.43 -30.46
C GLN A 565 11.57 0.25 -29.33
N HIS A 566 12.04 0.12 -28.08
CA HIS A 566 11.18 -0.14 -26.92
C HIS A 566 11.46 0.81 -25.75
N TRP A 567 12.72 1.03 -25.40
CA TRP A 567 13.11 1.85 -24.26
C TRP A 567 12.66 3.30 -24.39
N SER A 568 12.45 3.98 -23.26
CA SER A 568 11.97 5.36 -23.27
C SER A 568 10.69 5.52 -24.12
N TYR A 569 9.82 4.52 -24.08
CA TYR A 569 8.55 4.50 -24.81
C TYR A 569 8.68 4.66 -26.34
N ALA A 570 9.83 4.30 -26.92
CA ALA A 570 10.14 4.50 -28.34
C ALA A 570 9.97 5.96 -28.82
N GLU A 571 10.08 6.93 -27.91
CA GLU A 571 9.94 8.34 -28.23
C GLU A 571 11.17 8.88 -28.96
N VAL A 572 10.91 9.85 -29.83
CA VAL A 572 11.96 10.66 -30.45
C VAL A 572 12.37 11.74 -29.44
N LEU A 573 13.60 11.64 -28.95
CA LEU A 573 14.14 12.56 -27.95
C LEU A 573 15.33 13.34 -28.51
N GLY A 574 15.25 14.67 -28.45
CA GLY A 574 16.32 15.58 -28.85
C GLY A 574 17.05 16.19 -27.65
N PHE A 575 18.36 16.32 -27.76
CA PHE A 575 19.25 16.76 -26.69
C PHE A 575 20.34 17.71 -27.19
N GLU A 576 20.71 18.66 -26.34
CA GLU A 576 21.98 19.36 -26.42
C GLU A 576 23.03 18.58 -25.62
N LEU A 577 24.16 18.22 -26.24
CA LEU A 577 25.22 17.46 -25.56
C LEU A 577 26.32 18.37 -25.05
N TYR A 578 26.68 18.19 -23.78
CA TYR A 578 27.81 18.87 -23.15
C TYR A 578 28.79 17.83 -22.62
N ILE A 579 30.09 18.14 -22.71
CA ILE A 579 31.17 17.29 -22.20
C ILE A 579 31.91 18.02 -21.08
N ALA A 580 31.99 17.37 -19.93
CA ALA A 580 32.82 17.79 -18.81
C ALA A 580 33.72 16.62 -18.43
N GLN A 581 35.04 16.77 -18.62
CA GLN A 581 36.03 15.71 -18.37
C GLN A 581 35.70 14.42 -19.14
N ASN A 582 35.39 13.32 -18.45
CA ASN A 582 35.01 12.02 -19.01
C ASN A 582 33.50 11.75 -18.94
N ARG A 583 32.69 12.80 -18.71
CA ARG A 583 31.23 12.71 -18.63
C ARG A 583 30.56 13.44 -19.76
N ILE A 584 29.45 12.86 -20.21
CA ILE A 584 28.50 13.48 -21.11
C ILE A 584 27.23 13.85 -20.34
N ASN A 585 26.73 15.04 -20.63
CA ASN A 585 25.52 15.60 -20.05
C ASN A 585 24.51 15.85 -21.17
N TRP A 586 23.32 15.26 -21.05
CA TRP A 586 22.22 15.49 -21.98
C TRP A 586 21.31 16.57 -21.42
N LEU A 587 21.17 17.67 -22.15
CA LEU A 587 20.26 18.74 -21.81
C LEU A 587 19.07 18.77 -22.76
N ARG A 588 17.88 19.01 -22.22
CA ARG A 588 16.65 19.24 -22.98
C ARG A 588 15.99 20.50 -22.46
N ASN A 589 15.71 21.47 -23.32
CA ASN A 589 15.16 22.78 -22.94
C ASN A 589 15.95 23.49 -21.83
N GLY A 590 17.28 23.38 -21.86
CA GLY A 590 18.17 23.99 -20.87
C GLY A 590 18.26 23.26 -19.52
N GLN A 591 17.62 22.09 -19.37
CA GLN A 591 17.65 21.30 -18.14
C GLN A 591 18.44 20.00 -18.36
N LEU A 592 19.26 19.61 -17.38
CA LEU A 592 19.96 18.33 -17.37
C LEU A 592 18.97 17.18 -17.17
N VAL A 593 18.84 16.31 -18.17
CA VAL A 593 17.89 15.19 -18.16
C VAL A 593 18.56 13.83 -18.11
N ASP A 594 19.87 13.74 -18.33
CA ASP A 594 20.63 12.50 -18.16
C ASP A 594 22.14 12.82 -18.07
N SER A 595 22.93 11.92 -17.49
CA SER A 595 24.39 12.00 -17.56
C SER A 595 25.04 10.62 -17.49
N ALA A 596 26.14 10.43 -18.19
CA ALA A 596 26.88 9.17 -18.22
C ALA A 596 28.38 9.40 -18.37
N PHE A 597 29.17 8.37 -18.10
CA PHE A 597 30.55 8.32 -18.56
C PHE A 597 30.57 7.92 -20.03
N PHE A 598 31.64 8.27 -20.75
CA PHE A 598 31.82 7.84 -22.12
C PHE A 598 33.21 7.26 -22.37
N VAL A 599 33.29 6.36 -23.35
CA VAL A 599 34.53 5.76 -23.87
C VAL A 599 34.55 6.00 -25.37
N LEU A 600 35.68 6.49 -25.88
CA LEU A 600 35.90 6.65 -27.31
C LEU A 600 36.58 5.40 -27.86
N HIS A 601 36.00 4.82 -28.91
CA HIS A 601 36.55 3.72 -29.67
C HIS A 601 37.28 4.29 -30.91
N PRO A 602 38.53 3.86 -31.18
CA PRO A 602 39.35 4.40 -32.27
C PRO A 602 38.79 4.16 -33.66
#